data_AF-A0A0K0EKS7-F1
#
_entry.id   AF-A0A0K0EKS7-F1
#
_cell.length_a   1.000
_cell.length_b   1.000
_cell.length_c   1.000
_cell.angle_alpha   90.00
_cell.angle_beta   90.00
_cell.angle_gamma   90.00
#
_symmetry.space_group_name_H-M   'P 1'
#
loop_
_entity.id
_entity.type
_entity.pdbx_description
1 polymer ?
#
loop_
_entity_poly.entity_id
_entity_poly.type
_entity_poly.pdbx_seq_one_letter_code
_entity_poly.pdbx_strand_id
1 'polypeptide(L)'
;MIADTHLLGPFRGHWFDKLRREWQMWRSFQTSLTLLSPDVVFFLGDIFDEGQWSNKEGFERYVSRFDELFKVNKNIERHVVVGNHDIGFHDYINPQRILWFSQTYPNSSLVGVVEIKNETFVLVNSMAMHGDYCQLCHKAEIEIERIGNEINNSAKQSNKNGKKKFLVRQKQPTVLMHFPLYRNNDMNCEGGDELNDIEIRKKEIFREKWECLSKDATKFIIDKLNPKVVFSGHTHYGCEVKHGNITEYTVASFSWRNNPMPSFLLAVYEEGKVSCDFKASKNTDVQLWEIDKSFASDVEMTTNTDYDGNFYIDKIIQDYFSSDLELVIKIFHQCNIKDTNLCYKVVEIPVPTTFFEYNESDDETYTPRAYNLGTIELDTNHPLQGISCSHLLGSTINRYIDFGSKFFT
;
A
#
# COMPACT_ATOMS: atom_id res chain seq x y z
N MET A 1 -0.53 -3.36 0.25
CA MET A 1 -0.67 -4.68 0.91
C MET A 1 -1.80 -5.42 0.24
N ILE A 2 -1.56 -6.64 -0.20
CA ILE A 2 -2.52 -7.53 -0.89
C ILE A 2 -2.51 -8.86 -0.15
N ALA A 3 -3.65 -9.53 0.01
CA ALA A 3 -3.72 -10.84 0.65
C ALA A 3 -4.69 -11.76 -0.11
N ASP A 4 -4.51 -13.07 0.07
CA ASP A 4 -5.50 -14.08 -0.30
C ASP A 4 -5.92 -13.97 -1.77
N THR A 5 -4.93 -13.99 -2.68
CA THR A 5 -5.21 -13.99 -4.13
C THR A 5 -5.77 -15.34 -4.58
N HIS A 6 -5.41 -16.42 -3.89
CA HIS A 6 -5.91 -17.78 -4.12
C HIS A 6 -5.90 -18.16 -5.61
N LEU A 7 -4.72 -18.08 -6.25
CA LEU A 7 -4.54 -18.49 -7.64
C LEU A 7 -5.04 -19.91 -7.82
N LEU A 8 -5.99 -20.08 -8.75
CA LEU A 8 -6.75 -21.32 -8.84
C LEU A 8 -5.85 -22.50 -9.19
N GLY A 9 -6.03 -23.59 -8.46
CA GLY A 9 -5.31 -24.83 -8.67
C GLY A 9 -5.95 -25.80 -9.65
N PRO A 10 -5.19 -26.82 -10.09
CA PRO A 10 -5.64 -27.77 -11.09
C PRO A 10 -6.61 -28.83 -10.55
N PHE A 11 -6.76 -29.01 -9.23
CA PHE A 11 -7.53 -30.12 -8.67
C PHE A 11 -9.01 -29.76 -8.46
N ARG A 12 -9.29 -28.62 -7.80
CA ARG A 12 -10.65 -28.14 -7.53
C ARG A 12 -11.07 -26.98 -8.43
N GLY A 13 -10.17 -26.53 -9.31
CA GLY A 13 -10.41 -25.38 -10.17
C GLY A 13 -11.19 -25.69 -11.45
N HIS A 14 -12.12 -24.80 -11.80
CA HIS A 14 -12.76 -24.77 -13.11
C HIS A 14 -12.13 -23.69 -14.00
N TRP A 15 -11.92 -23.98 -15.29
CA TRP A 15 -11.18 -23.07 -16.19
C TRP A 15 -11.84 -21.70 -16.37
N PHE A 16 -13.18 -21.65 -16.43
CA PHE A 16 -13.91 -20.38 -16.59
C PHE A 16 -13.82 -19.52 -15.32
N ASP A 17 -13.83 -20.19 -14.18
CA ASP A 17 -13.68 -19.55 -12.87
C ASP A 17 -12.28 -18.95 -12.70
N LYS A 18 -11.25 -19.70 -13.14
CA LYS A 18 -9.87 -19.21 -13.27
C LYS A 18 -9.82 -17.96 -14.14
N LEU A 19 -10.38 -18.02 -15.35
CA LEU A 19 -10.33 -16.91 -16.31
C LEU A 19 -10.95 -15.64 -15.74
N ARG A 20 -12.16 -15.73 -15.19
CA ARG A 20 -12.88 -14.55 -14.64
C ARG A 20 -12.13 -13.92 -13.47
N ARG A 21 -11.63 -14.73 -12.54
CA ARG A 21 -10.97 -14.25 -11.31
C ARG A 21 -9.59 -13.66 -11.58
N GLU A 22 -8.79 -14.34 -12.37
CA GLU A 22 -7.46 -13.84 -12.73
C GLU A 22 -7.54 -12.59 -13.57
N TRP A 23 -8.53 -12.48 -14.46
CA TRP A 23 -8.80 -11.25 -15.19
C TRP A 23 -9.14 -10.09 -14.24
N GLN A 24 -10.01 -10.32 -13.24
CA GLN A 24 -10.34 -9.31 -12.23
C GLN A 24 -9.09 -8.88 -11.46
N MET A 25 -8.34 -9.83 -10.90
CA MET A 25 -7.14 -9.51 -10.12
C MET A 25 -6.09 -8.79 -10.95
N TRP A 26 -5.83 -9.23 -12.19
CA TRP A 26 -4.88 -8.57 -13.09
C TRP A 26 -5.30 -7.13 -13.38
N ARG A 27 -6.57 -6.91 -13.76
CA ARG A 27 -7.11 -5.56 -14.02
C ARG A 27 -7.00 -4.67 -12.79
N SER A 28 -7.53 -5.12 -11.65
CA SER A 28 -7.50 -4.37 -10.39
C SER A 28 -6.07 -4.04 -9.97
N PHE A 29 -5.14 -5.00 -10.08
CA PHE A 29 -3.76 -4.82 -9.66
C PHE A 29 -3.02 -3.82 -10.55
N GLN A 30 -3.06 -3.99 -11.87
CA GLN A 30 -2.38 -3.08 -12.80
C GLN A 30 -2.95 -1.65 -12.76
N THR A 31 -4.27 -1.51 -12.59
CA THR A 31 -4.91 -0.21 -12.35
C THR A 31 -4.42 0.39 -11.02
N SER A 32 -4.38 -0.38 -9.92
CA SER A 32 -3.90 0.13 -8.62
C SER A 32 -2.45 0.61 -8.67
N LEU A 33 -1.56 -0.11 -9.35
CA LEU A 33 -0.17 0.31 -9.54
C LEU A 33 -0.07 1.62 -10.32
N THR A 34 -0.92 1.80 -11.34
CA THR A 34 -0.91 2.98 -12.20
C THR A 34 -1.43 4.22 -11.46
N LEU A 35 -2.50 4.06 -10.69
CA LEU A 35 -3.17 5.19 -10.00
C LEU A 35 -2.48 5.61 -8.70
N LEU A 36 -1.87 4.65 -7.99
CA LEU A 36 -1.33 4.87 -6.64
C LEU A 36 0.20 4.87 -6.58
N SER A 37 0.88 4.42 -7.65
CA SER A 37 2.34 4.42 -7.79
C SER A 37 3.13 4.06 -6.50
N PRO A 38 2.85 2.91 -5.86
CA PRO A 38 3.48 2.57 -4.59
C PRO A 38 4.98 2.27 -4.73
N ASP A 39 5.77 2.60 -3.71
CA ASP A 39 7.20 2.23 -3.64
C ASP A 39 7.42 0.71 -3.55
N VAL A 40 6.50 0.02 -2.88
CA VAL A 40 6.59 -1.42 -2.59
C VAL A 40 5.21 -2.06 -2.55
N VAL A 41 5.13 -3.29 -3.05
CA VAL A 41 3.98 -4.18 -2.92
C VAL A 41 4.33 -5.37 -2.04
N PHE A 42 3.57 -5.55 -0.97
CA PHE A 42 3.63 -6.76 -0.14
C PHE A 42 2.41 -7.63 -0.39
N PHE A 43 2.64 -8.93 -0.59
CA PHE A 43 1.62 -9.97 -0.59
C PHE A 43 1.66 -10.73 0.74
N LEU A 44 0.54 -10.82 1.44
CA LEU A 44 0.44 -11.35 2.79
C LEU A 44 -0.06 -12.80 2.82
N GLY A 45 0.54 -13.68 2.00
CA GLY A 45 0.21 -15.10 1.96
C GLY A 45 -1.03 -15.48 1.17
N ASP A 46 -1.23 -16.79 1.05
CA ASP A 46 -2.28 -17.45 0.27
C ASP A 46 -2.30 -16.94 -1.17
N ILE A 47 -1.10 -16.98 -1.76
CA ILE A 47 -0.89 -16.66 -3.16
C ILE A 47 -1.57 -17.72 -4.02
N PHE A 48 -1.38 -18.99 -3.66
CA PHE A 48 -1.89 -20.16 -4.36
C PHE A 48 -3.04 -20.80 -3.57
N ASP A 49 -4.09 -21.27 -4.23
CA ASP A 49 -5.21 -21.96 -3.56
C ASP A 49 -4.86 -23.41 -3.16
N GLU A 50 -3.99 -24.07 -3.94
CA GLU A 50 -3.62 -25.49 -3.74
C GLU A 50 -2.09 -25.68 -3.73
N GLY A 51 -1.31 -24.66 -3.38
CA GLY A 51 0.15 -24.70 -3.32
C GLY A 51 0.66 -25.85 -2.43
N GLN A 52 -0.02 -26.05 -1.30
CA GLN A 52 0.20 -27.13 -0.34
C GLN A 52 0.04 -28.55 -0.90
N TRP A 53 -0.55 -28.73 -2.09
CA TRP A 53 -0.66 -30.04 -2.76
C TRP A 53 0.24 -30.15 -4.00
N SER A 54 0.92 -29.08 -4.38
CA SER A 54 1.76 -29.07 -5.57
C SER A 54 3.04 -29.89 -5.41
N ASN A 55 3.51 -30.45 -6.54
CA ASN A 55 4.89 -30.90 -6.74
C ASN A 55 5.74 -29.72 -7.30
N LYS A 56 7.04 -29.94 -7.51
CA LYS A 56 7.96 -28.88 -7.96
C LYS A 56 7.51 -28.19 -9.27
N GLU A 57 7.10 -28.96 -10.27
CA GLU A 57 6.60 -28.43 -11.55
C GLU A 57 5.28 -27.65 -11.37
N GLY A 58 4.37 -28.13 -10.52
CA GLY A 58 3.15 -27.40 -10.15
C GLY A 58 3.44 -26.07 -9.47
N PHE A 59 4.40 -26.06 -8.53
CA PHE A 59 4.87 -24.86 -7.87
C PHE A 59 5.49 -23.85 -8.86
N GLU A 60 6.36 -24.30 -9.76
CA GLU A 60 6.97 -23.43 -10.79
C GLU A 60 5.91 -22.82 -11.73
N ARG A 61 4.87 -23.58 -12.09
CA ARG A 61 3.72 -23.05 -12.86
C ARG A 61 2.91 -22.02 -12.09
N TYR A 62 2.72 -22.22 -10.78
CA TYR A 62 2.07 -21.23 -9.92
C TYR A 62 2.87 -19.93 -9.83
N VAL A 63 4.18 -20.02 -9.60
CA VAL A 63 5.09 -18.86 -9.56
C VAL A 63 5.06 -18.10 -10.88
N SER A 64 5.19 -18.80 -12.02
CA SER A 64 5.14 -18.13 -13.33
C SER A 64 3.81 -17.41 -13.58
N ARG A 65 2.68 -18.00 -13.17
CA ARG A 65 1.36 -17.35 -13.27
C ARG A 65 1.23 -16.16 -12.33
N PHE A 66 1.71 -16.28 -11.10
CA PHE A 66 1.73 -15.18 -10.14
C PHE A 66 2.55 -13.99 -10.66
N ASP A 67 3.72 -14.27 -11.24
CA ASP A 67 4.60 -13.25 -11.82
C ASP A 67 3.99 -12.54 -13.03
N GLU A 68 3.19 -13.26 -13.83
CA GLU A 68 2.46 -12.68 -14.95
C GLU A 68 1.30 -11.78 -14.48
N LEU A 69 0.48 -12.27 -13.55
CA LEU A 69 -0.71 -11.56 -13.07
C LEU A 69 -0.35 -10.34 -12.22
N PHE A 70 0.66 -10.49 -11.36
CA PHE A 70 1.10 -9.49 -10.41
C PHE A 70 2.47 -8.92 -10.76
N LYS A 71 2.67 -8.66 -12.05
CA LYS A 71 3.88 -8.03 -12.57
C LYS A 71 3.99 -6.58 -12.07
N VAL A 72 5.15 -6.24 -11.52
CA VAL A 72 5.50 -4.88 -11.10
C VAL A 72 6.58 -4.28 -12.02
N ASN A 73 6.67 -2.95 -12.05
CA ASN A 73 7.75 -2.25 -12.73
C ASN A 73 9.07 -2.43 -11.98
N LYS A 74 10.21 -2.27 -12.67
CA LYS A 74 11.55 -2.47 -12.08
C LYS A 74 11.88 -1.58 -10.87
N ASN A 75 11.18 -0.46 -10.74
CA ASN A 75 11.38 0.50 -9.65
C ASN A 75 10.50 0.20 -8.42
N ILE A 76 9.62 -0.80 -8.50
CA ILE A 76 8.71 -1.17 -7.42
C ILE A 76 9.21 -2.49 -6.84
N GLU A 77 9.49 -2.49 -5.54
CA GLU A 77 9.84 -3.72 -4.84
C GLU A 77 8.60 -4.59 -4.65
N ARG A 78 8.78 -5.91 -4.71
CA ARG A 78 7.71 -6.87 -4.44
C ARG A 78 8.19 -7.93 -3.47
N HIS A 79 7.53 -8.02 -2.32
CA HIS A 79 7.84 -8.99 -1.28
C HIS A 79 6.61 -9.82 -0.97
N VAL A 80 6.83 -11.06 -0.57
CA VAL A 80 5.79 -12.04 -0.32
C VAL A 80 5.96 -12.58 1.09
N VAL A 81 4.88 -12.75 1.82
CA VAL A 81 4.79 -13.58 3.03
C VAL A 81 4.13 -14.88 2.60
N VAL A 82 4.54 -16.00 3.18
CA VAL A 82 3.95 -17.30 2.90
C VAL A 82 2.65 -17.50 3.69
N GLY A 83 1.61 -18.06 3.06
CA GLY A 83 0.36 -18.48 3.69
C GLY A 83 0.19 -20.00 3.76
N ASN A 84 -0.86 -20.45 4.44
CA ASN A 84 -1.09 -21.87 4.68
C ASN A 84 -1.52 -22.61 3.41
N HIS A 85 -2.21 -21.96 2.46
CA HIS A 85 -2.51 -22.58 1.17
C HIS A 85 -1.28 -22.72 0.28
N ASP A 86 -0.23 -21.93 0.51
CA ASP A 86 1.01 -21.98 -0.26
C ASP A 86 1.87 -23.22 0.09
N ILE A 87 2.01 -23.53 1.38
CA ILE A 87 2.93 -24.59 1.87
C ILE A 87 2.29 -25.66 2.76
N GLY A 88 1.10 -25.40 3.29
CA GLY A 88 0.36 -26.25 4.24
C GLY A 88 0.23 -25.61 5.62
N PHE A 89 -0.82 -25.99 6.37
CA PHE A 89 -0.86 -25.78 7.81
C PHE A 89 0.29 -26.50 8.51
N HIS A 90 0.73 -25.97 9.65
CA HIS A 90 1.91 -26.42 10.41
C HIS A 90 2.12 -27.94 10.42
N ASP A 91 1.13 -28.71 10.87
CA ASP A 91 1.22 -30.18 11.02
C ASP A 91 1.32 -30.95 9.70
N TYR A 92 1.03 -30.29 8.57
CA TYR A 92 0.96 -30.87 7.23
C TYR A 92 2.01 -30.31 6.26
N ILE A 93 2.91 -29.46 6.76
CA ILE A 93 3.96 -28.87 5.92
C ILE A 93 4.94 -29.96 5.45
N ASN A 94 5.21 -29.96 4.15
CA ASN A 94 6.35 -30.69 3.59
C ASN A 94 7.58 -29.77 3.56
N PRO A 95 8.72 -30.16 4.18
CA PRO A 95 9.95 -29.36 4.18
C PRO A 95 10.43 -28.94 2.79
N GLN A 96 10.17 -29.72 1.75
CA GLN A 96 10.53 -29.36 0.37
C GLN A 96 9.76 -28.14 -0.12
N ARG A 97 8.50 -27.94 0.28
CA ARG A 97 7.71 -26.77 -0.13
C ARG A 97 8.20 -25.49 0.54
N ILE A 98 8.58 -25.54 1.81
CA ILE A 98 9.27 -24.41 2.46
C ILE A 98 10.55 -24.08 1.68
N LEU A 99 11.34 -25.08 1.31
CA LEU A 99 12.57 -24.87 0.56
C LEU A 99 12.30 -24.20 -0.79
N TRP A 100 11.36 -24.70 -1.59
CA TRP A 100 11.04 -24.09 -2.88
C TRP A 100 10.51 -22.66 -2.72
N PHE A 101 9.60 -22.44 -1.76
CA PHE A 101 9.04 -21.11 -1.50
C PHE A 101 10.13 -20.11 -1.06
N SER A 102 11.00 -20.51 -0.13
CA SER A 102 12.12 -19.67 0.33
C SER A 102 13.18 -19.42 -0.73
N GLN A 103 13.38 -20.33 -1.69
CA GLN A 103 14.29 -20.11 -2.82
C GLN A 103 13.72 -19.07 -3.81
N THR A 104 12.41 -19.10 -4.03
CA THR A 104 11.72 -18.12 -4.89
C THR A 104 11.56 -16.77 -4.20
N TYR A 105 11.22 -16.77 -2.90
CA TYR A 105 10.99 -15.59 -2.09
C TYR A 105 11.85 -15.65 -0.81
N PRO A 106 13.11 -15.19 -0.86
CA PRO A 106 14.08 -15.34 0.24
C PRO A 106 13.64 -14.77 1.59
N ASN A 107 12.91 -13.66 1.58
CA ASN A 107 12.39 -13.01 2.79
C ASN A 107 11.20 -13.74 3.43
N SER A 108 10.70 -14.82 2.82
CA SER A 108 9.49 -15.56 3.26
C SER A 108 9.78 -16.88 3.96
N SER A 109 11.05 -17.20 4.23
CA SER A 109 11.47 -18.52 4.72
C SER A 109 10.93 -18.86 6.12
N LEU A 110 11.42 -18.16 7.13
CA LEU A 110 11.01 -18.27 8.54
C LEU A 110 10.60 -16.89 9.04
N VAL A 111 11.57 -15.98 9.01
CA VAL A 111 11.40 -14.57 9.34
C VAL A 111 12.36 -13.81 8.43
N GLY A 112 11.85 -12.83 7.70
CA GLY A 112 12.64 -11.95 6.84
C GLY A 112 12.66 -10.53 7.38
N VAL A 113 13.72 -9.79 7.08
CA VAL A 113 13.80 -8.34 7.33
C VAL A 113 14.03 -7.64 6.02
N VAL A 114 13.19 -6.64 5.74
CA VAL A 114 13.32 -5.78 4.57
C VAL A 114 13.41 -4.34 5.06
N GLU A 115 14.46 -3.64 4.65
CA GLU A 115 14.64 -2.23 4.93
C GLU A 115 14.28 -1.44 3.67
N ILE A 116 13.25 -0.60 3.75
CA ILE A 116 12.81 0.24 2.63
C ILE A 116 12.85 1.68 3.11
N LYS A 117 13.71 2.49 2.48
CA LYS A 117 14.01 3.86 2.93
C LYS A 117 14.39 3.88 4.41
N ASN A 118 13.57 4.49 5.27
CA ASN A 118 13.80 4.60 6.72
C ASN A 118 12.98 3.61 7.55
N GLU A 119 12.17 2.77 6.92
CA GLU A 119 11.23 1.85 7.56
C GLU A 119 11.71 0.41 7.49
N THR A 120 11.55 -0.29 8.62
CA THR A 120 11.93 -1.70 8.77
C THR A 120 10.69 -2.56 8.75
N PHE A 121 10.64 -3.54 7.85
CA PHE A 121 9.57 -4.51 7.73
C PHE A 121 10.07 -5.89 8.16
N VAL A 122 9.34 -6.54 9.07
CA VAL A 122 9.63 -7.90 9.54
C VAL A 122 8.54 -8.82 9.03
N LEU A 123 8.91 -9.72 8.12
CA LEU A 123 8.00 -10.69 7.50
C LEU A 123 8.04 -11.99 8.30
N VAL A 124 6.93 -12.42 8.88
CA VAL A 124 6.86 -13.60 9.75
C VAL A 124 6.05 -14.70 9.08
N ASN A 125 6.66 -15.88 8.94
CA ASN A 125 5.96 -17.09 8.52
C ASN A 125 5.03 -17.57 9.66
N SER A 126 3.73 -17.36 9.52
CA SER A 126 2.73 -17.71 10.54
C SER A 126 2.73 -19.20 10.90
N MET A 127 3.06 -20.09 9.97
CA MET A 127 3.11 -21.53 10.23
C MET A 127 4.35 -21.94 11.03
N ALA A 128 5.37 -21.07 11.12
CA ALA A 128 6.50 -21.22 12.02
C ALA A 128 6.22 -20.64 13.43
N MET A 129 5.02 -20.10 13.67
CA MET A 129 4.60 -19.55 14.98
C MET A 129 3.65 -20.50 15.73
N HIS A 130 3.72 -21.80 15.46
CA HIS A 130 2.86 -22.79 16.10
C HIS A 130 3.23 -23.05 17.58
N GLY A 131 4.50 -22.84 17.96
CA GLY A 131 4.95 -22.88 19.36
C GLY A 131 5.05 -24.28 19.96
N ASP A 132 5.35 -25.31 19.15
CA ASP A 132 5.55 -26.70 19.58
C ASP A 132 7.03 -27.09 19.75
N TYR A 133 7.95 -26.12 19.67
CA TYR A 133 9.40 -26.32 19.74
C TYR A 133 9.98 -27.22 18.65
N CYS A 134 9.26 -27.51 17.55
CA CYS A 134 9.87 -28.19 16.42
C CYS A 134 10.99 -27.33 15.80
N GLN A 135 11.81 -27.92 14.94
CA GLN A 135 12.95 -27.22 14.32
C GLN A 135 12.52 -25.96 13.55
N LEU A 136 11.34 -25.96 12.91
CA LEU A 136 10.81 -24.81 12.18
C LEU A 136 10.50 -23.65 13.15
N CYS A 137 9.70 -23.94 14.18
CA CYS A 137 9.26 -22.95 15.17
C CYS A 137 10.44 -22.39 15.96
N HIS A 138 11.32 -23.27 16.45
CA HIS A 138 12.46 -22.85 17.27
C HIS A 138 13.42 -21.92 16.50
N LYS A 139 13.65 -22.19 15.20
CA LYS A 139 14.48 -21.31 14.38
C LYS A 139 13.82 -19.95 14.14
N ALA A 140 12.50 -19.91 13.93
CA ALA A 140 11.77 -18.66 13.78
C ALA A 140 11.81 -17.83 15.07
N GLU A 141 11.63 -18.45 16.24
CA GLU A 141 11.74 -17.79 17.54
C GLU A 141 13.13 -17.17 17.75
N ILE A 142 14.20 -17.94 17.50
CA ILE A 142 15.59 -17.42 17.58
C ILE A 142 15.77 -16.19 16.68
N GLU A 143 15.23 -16.24 15.46
CA GLU A 143 15.38 -15.16 14.50
C GLU A 143 14.60 -13.90 14.93
N ILE A 144 13.38 -14.05 15.44
CA ILE A 144 12.60 -12.94 16.03
C ILE A 144 13.35 -12.31 17.21
N GLU A 145 13.93 -13.13 18.09
CA GLU A 145 14.74 -12.62 19.21
C GLU A 145 15.98 -11.88 18.74
N ARG A 146 16.68 -12.39 17.72
CA ARG A 146 17.85 -11.74 17.10
C ARG A 146 17.47 -10.37 16.56
N ILE A 147 16.40 -10.30 15.76
CA ILE A 147 15.90 -9.06 15.15
C ILE A 147 15.47 -8.06 16.22
N GLY A 148 14.68 -8.50 17.21
CA GLY A 148 14.25 -7.65 18.32
C GLY A 148 15.43 -7.07 19.11
N ASN A 149 16.47 -7.85 19.34
CA ASN A 149 17.70 -7.38 19.99
C ASN A 149 18.47 -6.35 19.14
N GLU A 150 18.55 -6.54 17.83
CA GLU A 150 19.22 -5.61 16.91
C GLU A 150 18.51 -4.25 16.85
N ILE A 151 17.18 -4.26 16.78
CA ILE A 151 16.34 -3.05 16.82
C ILE A 151 16.57 -2.29 18.13
N ASN A 152 16.51 -3.00 19.27
CA ASN A 152 16.70 -2.41 20.60
C ASN A 152 18.11 -1.86 20.82
N ASN A 153 19.15 -2.51 20.28
CA ASN A 153 20.54 -2.08 20.43
C ASN A 153 20.88 -0.87 19.58
N SER A 154 20.30 -0.76 18.39
CA SER A 154 20.49 0.38 17.48
C SER A 154 20.04 1.70 18.13
N ALA A 155 18.98 1.68 18.92
CA ALA A 155 18.53 2.85 19.65
C ALA A 155 19.43 3.23 20.85
N LYS A 156 20.13 2.27 21.46
CA LYS A 156 21.06 2.53 22.58
C LYS A 156 22.38 3.15 22.13
N GLN A 157 22.90 2.79 20.95
CA GLN A 157 24.19 3.32 20.47
C GLN A 157 24.15 4.83 20.21
N SER A 158 23.03 5.35 19.73
CA SER A 158 22.87 6.79 19.46
C SER A 158 22.94 7.66 20.74
N ASN A 159 22.63 7.08 21.92
CA ASN A 159 22.70 7.77 23.21
C ASN A 159 24.12 7.89 23.79
N LYS A 160 25.15 7.22 23.24
CA LYS A 160 26.50 7.22 23.83
C LYS A 160 27.31 8.49 23.54
N ASN A 161 26.97 9.24 22.50
CA ASN A 161 27.62 10.51 22.22
C ASN A 161 26.96 11.58 23.10
N GLY A 162 27.58 11.88 24.26
CA GLY A 162 27.07 12.72 25.36
C GLY A 162 26.69 14.17 25.07
N LYS A 163 26.17 14.48 23.88
CA LYS A 163 25.61 15.77 23.47
C LYS A 163 24.09 15.66 23.42
N LYS A 164 23.41 16.13 24.48
CA LYS A 164 21.95 16.18 24.69
C LYS A 164 21.24 14.83 24.53
N LYS A 165 20.51 14.40 25.57
CA LYS A 165 19.60 13.24 25.53
C LYS A 165 18.46 13.51 24.54
N PHE A 166 18.71 13.42 23.23
CA PHE A 166 17.64 13.13 22.31
C PHE A 166 17.29 11.67 22.59
N LEU A 167 16.14 11.42 23.21
CA LEU A 167 15.54 10.10 23.18
C LEU A 167 15.39 9.75 21.70
N VAL A 168 16.34 9.03 21.12
CA VAL A 168 16.16 8.45 19.80
C VAL A 168 15.00 7.49 19.98
N ARG A 169 13.84 7.88 19.45
CA ARG A 169 12.63 7.06 19.46
C ARG A 169 13.05 5.68 18.98
N GLN A 170 12.81 4.66 19.80
CA GLN A 170 13.11 3.28 19.43
C GLN A 170 12.47 3.04 18.06
N LYS A 171 13.27 2.61 17.07
CA LYS A 171 12.71 2.23 15.77
C LYS A 171 11.76 1.06 16.04
N GLN A 172 10.49 1.20 15.66
CA GLN A 172 9.52 0.13 15.77
C GLN A 172 9.26 -0.40 14.37
N PRO A 173 9.40 -1.72 14.13
CA PRO A 173 9.20 -2.28 12.80
C PRO A 173 7.71 -2.39 12.47
N THR A 174 7.40 -2.48 11.19
CA THR A 174 6.12 -3.00 10.72
C THR A 174 6.22 -4.52 10.62
N VAL A 175 5.31 -5.25 11.27
CA VAL A 175 5.26 -6.71 11.14
C VAL A 175 4.25 -7.10 10.08
N LEU A 176 4.67 -7.96 9.16
CA LEU A 176 3.86 -8.48 8.07
C LEU A 176 3.76 -10.00 8.22
N MET A 177 2.56 -10.54 8.23
CA MET A 177 2.34 -11.97 8.35
C MET A 177 1.06 -12.39 7.61
N HIS A 178 0.77 -13.69 7.56
CA HIS A 178 -0.45 -14.18 6.92
C HIS A 178 -1.58 -14.35 7.94
N PHE A 179 -1.40 -15.18 8.96
CA PHE A 179 -2.41 -15.32 10.03
C PHE A 179 -2.47 -14.06 10.88
N PRO A 180 -3.67 -13.61 11.29
CA PRO A 180 -3.80 -12.52 12.24
C PRO A 180 -3.23 -12.88 13.61
N LEU A 181 -2.96 -11.85 14.41
CA LEU A 181 -2.67 -12.04 15.83
C LEU A 181 -3.90 -12.65 16.51
N TYR A 182 -3.67 -13.23 17.70
CA TYR A 182 -4.72 -13.90 18.44
C TYR A 182 -5.94 -13.00 18.67
N ARG A 183 -7.10 -13.47 18.19
CA ARG A 183 -8.42 -12.93 18.53
C ARG A 183 -9.47 -14.03 18.40
N ASN A 184 -10.60 -13.89 19.09
CA ASN A 184 -11.64 -14.94 19.13
C ASN A 184 -12.48 -15.00 17.85
N ASN A 185 -12.65 -13.88 17.17
CA ASN A 185 -13.39 -13.69 15.92
C ASN A 185 -13.23 -12.23 15.46
N ASP A 186 -13.89 -11.90 14.36
CA ASP A 186 -13.88 -10.56 13.75
C ASP A 186 -15.09 -9.69 14.15
N MET A 187 -15.78 -10.01 15.25
CA MET A 187 -17.00 -9.28 15.67
C MET A 187 -16.78 -7.81 16.06
N ASN A 188 -15.55 -7.46 16.45
CA ASN A 188 -15.19 -6.09 16.84
C ASN A 188 -14.60 -5.28 15.69
N CYS A 189 -14.43 -5.88 14.52
CA CYS A 189 -13.89 -5.23 13.34
C CYS A 189 -14.95 -4.32 12.73
N GLU A 190 -14.55 -3.16 12.23
CA GLU A 190 -15.42 -2.32 11.41
C GLU A 190 -15.83 -3.09 10.13
N GLY A 191 -17.09 -2.97 9.74
CA GLY A 191 -17.75 -3.84 8.75
C GLY A 191 -19.09 -4.38 9.27
N GLY A 192 -20.00 -4.70 8.35
CA GLY A 192 -21.34 -5.17 8.69
C GLY A 192 -22.34 -4.86 7.59
N ASP A 193 -22.67 -3.58 7.40
CA ASP A 193 -23.75 -3.18 6.48
C ASP A 193 -23.30 -3.14 5.02
N GLU A 194 -22.12 -2.58 4.72
CA GLU A 194 -21.59 -2.54 3.34
C GLU A 194 -21.25 -3.93 2.78
N LEU A 195 -20.75 -4.80 3.65
CA LEU A 195 -20.28 -6.14 3.29
C LEU A 195 -21.31 -7.25 3.52
N ASN A 196 -22.40 -6.98 4.26
CA ASN A 196 -23.35 -7.98 4.75
C ASN A 196 -22.67 -9.20 5.43
N ASP A 197 -21.52 -8.99 6.10
CA ASP A 197 -20.67 -10.05 6.64
C ASP A 197 -20.86 -10.28 8.14
N ILE A 198 -21.72 -9.51 8.80
CA ILE A 198 -21.96 -9.60 10.26
C ILE A 198 -22.37 -11.01 10.70
N GLU A 199 -23.18 -11.72 9.92
CA GLU A 199 -23.60 -13.08 10.25
C GLU A 199 -22.47 -14.10 10.11
N ILE A 200 -21.55 -13.86 9.17
CA ILE A 200 -20.37 -14.70 8.92
C ILE A 200 -19.42 -14.52 10.11
N ARG A 201 -19.07 -13.27 10.45
CA ARG A 201 -18.22 -12.91 11.61
C ARG A 201 -18.78 -13.43 12.94
N LYS A 202 -20.11 -13.49 13.11
CA LYS A 202 -20.76 -14.06 14.30
C LYS A 202 -20.57 -15.57 14.44
N LYS A 203 -20.56 -16.30 13.32
CA LYS A 203 -20.51 -17.78 13.29
C LYS A 203 -19.07 -18.30 13.31
N GLU A 204 -18.13 -17.53 12.80
CA GLU A 204 -16.72 -17.91 12.71
C GLU A 204 -15.97 -17.61 14.01
N ILE A 205 -15.86 -18.63 14.86
CA ILE A 205 -14.99 -18.60 16.04
C ILE A 205 -13.61 -19.08 15.62
N PHE A 206 -12.60 -18.26 15.85
CA PHE A 206 -11.23 -18.55 15.47
C PHE A 206 -10.61 -19.57 16.40
N ARG A 207 -9.95 -20.55 15.79
CA ARG A 207 -9.11 -21.53 16.48
C ARG A 207 -7.68 -21.03 16.43
N GLU A 208 -7.04 -21.00 17.60
CA GLU A 208 -5.61 -20.72 17.69
C GLU A 208 -4.83 -21.70 16.80
N LYS A 209 -3.78 -21.18 16.15
CA LYS A 209 -2.89 -21.92 15.24
C LYS A 209 -3.54 -22.40 13.93
N TRP A 210 -4.77 -21.96 13.66
CA TRP A 210 -5.49 -22.26 12.43
C TRP A 210 -5.98 -20.98 11.76
N GLU A 211 -6.92 -20.27 12.38
CA GLU A 211 -7.48 -19.02 11.83
C GLU A 211 -6.72 -17.77 12.33
N CYS A 212 -5.95 -17.92 13.42
CA CYS A 212 -5.13 -16.87 14.01
C CYS A 212 -3.93 -17.49 14.74
N LEU A 213 -2.93 -16.68 15.08
CA LEU A 213 -1.83 -17.11 15.96
C LEU A 213 -2.35 -17.48 17.36
N SER A 214 -1.56 -18.27 18.09
CA SER A 214 -1.86 -18.51 19.51
C SER A 214 -1.66 -17.24 20.34
N LYS A 215 -2.28 -17.19 21.53
CA LYS A 215 -2.02 -16.15 22.53
C LYS A 215 -0.54 -16.00 22.84
N ASP A 216 0.15 -17.11 23.00
CA ASP A 216 1.57 -17.14 23.35
C ASP A 216 2.43 -16.61 22.20
N ALA A 217 2.16 -17.03 20.95
CA ALA A 217 2.88 -16.53 19.78
C ALA A 217 2.63 -15.02 19.54
N THR A 218 1.38 -14.58 19.73
CA THR A 218 0.98 -13.17 19.65
C THR A 218 1.75 -12.33 20.66
N LYS A 219 1.75 -12.78 21.93
CA LYS A 219 2.50 -12.13 23.00
C LYS A 219 4.00 -12.12 22.71
N PHE A 220 4.56 -13.23 22.22
CA PHE A 220 5.97 -13.34 21.88
C PHE A 220 6.38 -12.33 20.80
N ILE A 221 5.65 -12.23 19.69
CA ILE A 221 5.93 -11.26 18.62
C ILE A 221 5.85 -9.83 19.16
N ILE A 222 4.78 -9.48 19.89
CA ILE A 222 4.60 -8.13 20.44
C ILE A 222 5.73 -7.79 21.42
N ASP A 223 6.05 -8.69 22.36
CA ASP A 223 7.05 -8.44 23.40
C ASP A 223 8.47 -8.33 22.82
N LYS A 224 8.80 -9.12 21.78
CA LYS A 224 10.16 -9.16 21.20
C LYS A 224 10.39 -8.08 20.16
N LEU A 225 9.39 -7.78 19.32
CA LEU A 225 9.54 -6.83 18.22
C LEU A 225 9.00 -5.43 18.54
N ASN A 226 8.08 -5.31 19.51
CA ASN A 226 7.39 -4.06 19.84
C ASN A 226 6.96 -3.27 18.59
N PRO A 227 6.13 -3.88 17.71
CA PRO A 227 5.85 -3.35 16.38
C PRO A 227 5.17 -1.97 16.43
N LYS A 228 5.32 -1.19 15.36
CA LYS A 228 4.56 0.06 15.14
C LYS A 228 3.12 -0.26 14.77
N VAL A 229 2.97 -1.27 13.90
CA VAL A 229 1.72 -1.75 13.33
C VAL A 229 1.95 -3.17 12.81
N VAL A 230 0.89 -3.96 12.77
CA VAL A 230 0.89 -5.31 12.22
C VAL A 230 -0.07 -5.39 11.04
N PHE A 231 0.34 -5.99 9.93
CA PHE A 231 -0.53 -6.31 8.82
C PHE A 231 -0.62 -7.83 8.61
N SER A 232 -1.85 -8.33 8.52
CA SER A 232 -2.18 -9.74 8.32
C SER A 232 -3.14 -9.93 7.13
N GLY A 233 -3.47 -11.19 6.78
CA GLY A 233 -4.49 -11.58 5.81
C GLY A 233 -5.35 -12.71 6.37
N HIS A 234 -5.58 -13.75 5.56
CA HIS A 234 -6.17 -15.04 5.93
C HIS A 234 -7.69 -15.04 6.18
N THR A 235 -8.23 -14.07 6.91
CA THR A 235 -9.67 -14.07 7.26
C THR A 235 -10.57 -13.60 6.12
N HIS A 236 -10.00 -13.21 4.97
CA HIS A 236 -10.67 -12.70 3.77
C HIS A 236 -11.44 -11.37 3.92
N TYR A 237 -11.68 -10.90 5.15
CA TYR A 237 -12.36 -9.64 5.45
C TYR A 237 -11.40 -8.61 6.05
N GLY A 238 -11.66 -7.35 5.74
CA GLY A 238 -10.90 -6.24 6.31
C GLY A 238 -11.23 -6.08 7.78
N CYS A 239 -10.20 -5.88 8.62
CA CYS A 239 -10.39 -5.67 10.04
C CYS A 239 -9.30 -4.78 10.64
N GLU A 240 -9.68 -3.88 11.54
CA GLU A 240 -8.77 -3.17 12.45
C GLU A 240 -9.00 -3.68 13.88
N VAL A 241 -7.93 -4.10 14.57
CA VAL A 241 -7.98 -4.56 15.97
C VAL A 241 -6.85 -3.95 16.78
N LYS A 242 -7.12 -3.65 18.05
CA LYS A 242 -6.09 -3.22 19.01
C LYS A 242 -5.71 -4.34 19.97
N HIS A 243 -4.41 -4.64 20.02
CA HIS A 243 -3.76 -5.55 20.96
C HIS A 243 -2.98 -4.72 21.99
N GLY A 244 -3.71 -4.16 22.96
CA GLY A 244 -3.17 -3.15 23.86
C GLY A 244 -2.84 -1.86 23.11
N ASN A 245 -1.55 -1.52 22.98
CA ASN A 245 -1.09 -0.34 22.24
C ASN A 245 -0.75 -0.63 20.77
N ILE A 246 -0.82 -1.88 20.34
CA ILE A 246 -0.48 -2.28 18.97
C ILE A 246 -1.76 -2.35 18.15
N THR A 247 -1.81 -1.61 17.04
CA THR A 247 -2.87 -1.77 16.04
C THR A 247 -2.46 -2.84 15.02
N GLU A 248 -3.40 -3.75 14.74
CA GLU A 248 -3.33 -4.73 13.67
C GLU A 248 -4.38 -4.38 12.60
N TYR A 249 -3.97 -4.45 11.33
CA TYR A 249 -4.88 -4.43 10.19
C TYR A 249 -4.84 -5.77 9.45
N THR A 250 -5.97 -6.45 9.37
CA THR A 250 -6.13 -7.61 8.49
C THR A 250 -6.62 -7.13 7.12
N VAL A 251 -5.86 -7.47 6.08
CA VAL A 251 -6.14 -7.13 4.69
C VAL A 251 -7.19 -8.12 4.16
N ALA A 252 -8.27 -7.59 3.59
CA ALA A 252 -9.29 -8.41 2.96
C ALA A 252 -8.72 -9.15 1.74
N SER A 253 -9.40 -10.21 1.30
CA SER A 253 -8.98 -10.94 0.11
C SER A 253 -9.06 -10.04 -1.13
N PHE A 254 -8.03 -10.11 -1.97
CA PHE A 254 -8.00 -9.41 -3.26
C PHE A 254 -8.75 -10.16 -4.37
N SER A 255 -9.29 -11.33 -4.06
CA SER A 255 -9.97 -12.22 -4.99
C SER A 255 -11.47 -12.26 -4.73
N TRP A 256 -12.26 -11.95 -5.75
CA TRP A 256 -13.73 -12.04 -5.68
C TRP A 256 -14.26 -13.45 -5.34
N ARG A 257 -13.39 -14.47 -5.37
CA ARG A 257 -13.75 -15.81 -4.88
C ARG A 257 -14.19 -15.80 -3.42
N ASN A 258 -13.45 -15.05 -2.60
CA ASN A 258 -13.49 -15.19 -1.16
C ASN A 258 -14.36 -14.13 -0.52
N ASN A 259 -14.43 -12.95 -1.15
CA ASN A 259 -15.13 -11.79 -0.67
C ASN A 259 -15.82 -11.08 -1.86
N PRO A 260 -17.13 -10.74 -1.78
CA PRO A 260 -17.83 -9.98 -2.82
C PRO A 260 -17.22 -8.60 -3.10
N MET A 261 -16.45 -8.05 -2.16
CA MET A 261 -15.77 -6.76 -2.24
C MET A 261 -14.26 -6.95 -2.04
N PRO A 262 -13.54 -7.44 -3.05
CA PRO A 262 -12.10 -7.62 -2.94
C PRO A 262 -11.41 -6.27 -2.71
N SER A 263 -10.44 -6.22 -1.80
CA SER A 263 -9.75 -4.98 -1.45
C SER A 263 -8.25 -5.16 -1.22
N PHE A 264 -7.56 -4.05 -1.05
CA PHE A 264 -6.14 -3.98 -0.70
C PHE A 264 -5.93 -2.76 0.20
N LEU A 265 -4.81 -2.70 0.93
CA LEU A 265 -4.46 -1.53 1.75
C LEU A 265 -3.28 -0.77 1.15
N LEU A 266 -3.42 0.54 0.97
CA LEU A 266 -2.32 1.46 0.73
C LEU A 266 -1.86 2.04 2.09
N ALA A 267 -0.66 1.70 2.52
CA ALA A 267 -0.08 2.21 3.76
C ALA A 267 0.95 3.29 3.44
N VAL A 268 0.75 4.49 3.98
CA VAL A 268 1.62 5.65 3.77
C VAL A 268 2.49 5.84 5.01
N TYR A 269 3.81 5.77 4.83
CA TYR A 269 4.79 5.92 5.91
C TYR A 269 5.51 7.26 5.91
N GLU A 270 5.62 7.88 4.74
CA GLU A 270 6.19 9.21 4.54
C GLU A 270 5.16 10.04 3.79
N GLU A 271 5.03 11.32 4.15
CA GLU A 271 4.22 12.25 3.38
C GLU A 271 4.79 12.40 1.96
N GLY A 272 3.91 12.46 0.97
CA GLY A 272 4.28 12.66 -0.41
C GLY A 272 4.76 14.09 -0.63
N LYS A 273 5.80 14.27 -1.44
CA LYS A 273 6.37 15.57 -1.79
C LYS A 273 6.70 15.67 -3.27
N VAL A 274 6.73 16.88 -3.79
CA VAL A 274 7.27 17.18 -5.11
C VAL A 274 8.78 17.40 -4.96
N SER A 275 9.57 16.63 -5.70
CA SER A 275 11.03 16.66 -5.64
C SER A 275 11.70 16.81 -7.00
N CYS A 276 12.92 17.33 -7.00
CA CYS A 276 13.80 17.46 -8.16
C CYS A 276 15.21 17.08 -7.73
N ASP A 277 15.83 16.13 -8.44
CA ASP A 277 17.08 15.49 -8.05
C ASP A 277 17.04 15.00 -6.58
N PHE A 278 15.92 14.42 -6.16
CA PHE A 278 15.65 13.93 -4.80
C PHE A 278 15.67 15.02 -3.70
N LYS A 279 15.52 16.29 -4.07
CA LYS A 279 15.37 17.41 -3.13
C LYS A 279 13.97 18.01 -3.22
N ALA A 280 13.42 18.42 -2.09
CA ALA A 280 12.15 19.15 -2.01
C ALA A 280 12.15 20.33 -2.99
N SER A 281 11.15 20.36 -3.88
CA SER A 281 10.98 21.42 -4.87
C SER A 281 9.96 22.42 -4.34
N LYS A 282 10.43 23.45 -3.63
CA LYS A 282 9.56 24.52 -3.10
C LYS A 282 9.02 25.44 -4.19
N ASN A 283 7.90 26.10 -3.91
CA ASN A 283 7.26 27.09 -4.78
C ASN A 283 7.02 26.56 -6.20
N THR A 284 6.86 25.24 -6.35
CA THR A 284 6.45 24.62 -7.60
C THR A 284 4.96 24.87 -7.77
N ASP A 285 4.54 25.28 -8.97
CA ASP A 285 3.15 25.62 -9.22
C ASP A 285 2.31 24.36 -9.45
N VAL A 286 1.20 24.28 -8.73
CA VAL A 286 0.28 23.14 -8.77
C VAL A 286 -1.13 23.66 -8.99
N GLN A 287 -1.81 23.12 -9.99
CA GLN A 287 -3.14 23.54 -10.38
C GLN A 287 -4.08 22.33 -10.46
N LEU A 288 -5.28 22.47 -9.92
CA LEU A 288 -6.39 21.57 -10.22
C LEU A 288 -7.14 22.13 -11.43
N TRP A 289 -7.28 21.31 -12.46
CA TRP A 289 -8.00 21.63 -13.69
C TRP A 289 -9.24 20.77 -13.81
N GLU A 290 -10.31 21.37 -14.30
CA GLU A 290 -11.45 20.66 -14.87
C GLU A 290 -11.27 20.59 -16.40
N ILE A 291 -11.36 19.37 -16.93
CA ILE A 291 -11.12 19.08 -18.33
C ILE A 291 -12.44 18.95 -19.05
N ASP A 292 -12.85 20.05 -19.66
CA ASP A 292 -13.99 20.08 -20.55
C ASP A 292 -13.71 19.49 -21.94
N LYS A 293 -14.62 18.64 -22.43
CA LYS A 293 -14.61 18.17 -23.83
C LYS A 293 -15.20 19.18 -24.82
N SER A 294 -16.20 19.95 -24.37
CA SER A 294 -17.01 20.84 -25.23
C SER A 294 -16.75 22.32 -24.98
N PHE A 295 -16.13 22.66 -23.86
CA PHE A 295 -15.78 24.02 -23.44
C PHE A 295 -14.27 24.14 -23.22
N ALA A 296 -13.82 25.34 -22.85
CA ALA A 296 -12.44 25.56 -22.51
C ALA A 296 -12.18 25.07 -21.08
N SER A 297 -11.26 24.13 -20.93
CA SER A 297 -10.81 23.66 -19.61
C SER A 297 -10.37 24.83 -18.73
N ASP A 298 -10.75 24.77 -17.46
CA ASP A 298 -10.58 25.82 -16.49
C ASP A 298 -9.79 25.36 -15.25
N VAL A 299 -9.32 26.34 -14.49
CA VAL A 299 -8.50 26.14 -13.30
C VAL A 299 -9.38 26.32 -12.08
N GLU A 300 -9.64 25.22 -11.39
CA GLU A 300 -10.49 25.18 -10.21
C GLU A 300 -9.78 25.64 -8.95
N MET A 301 -8.46 25.41 -8.88
CA MET A 301 -7.61 25.84 -7.79
C MET A 301 -6.17 25.98 -8.25
N THR A 302 -5.45 26.96 -7.71
CA THR A 302 -3.98 27.07 -7.83
C THR A 302 -3.37 27.11 -6.43
N THR A 303 -2.28 26.37 -6.25
CA THR A 303 -1.47 26.36 -5.04
C THR A 303 0.01 26.22 -5.40
N ASN A 304 0.88 26.34 -4.41
CA ASN A 304 2.31 26.11 -4.58
C ASN A 304 2.81 25.15 -3.52
N THR A 305 3.85 24.39 -3.86
CA THR A 305 4.51 23.54 -2.88
C THR A 305 5.22 24.37 -1.80
N ASP A 306 5.19 23.88 -0.57
CA ASP A 306 5.86 24.49 0.57
C ASP A 306 7.39 24.24 0.56
N TYR A 307 8.08 24.60 1.65
CA TYR A 307 9.53 24.41 1.77
C TYR A 307 9.98 22.94 1.74
N ASP A 308 9.11 22.02 2.14
CA ASP A 308 9.36 20.57 2.18
C ASP A 308 8.88 19.88 0.90
N GLY A 309 8.31 20.65 -0.04
CA GLY A 309 7.83 20.17 -1.34
C GLY A 309 6.39 19.64 -1.28
N ASN A 310 5.69 19.79 -0.15
CA ASN A 310 4.33 19.30 0.01
C ASN A 310 3.32 20.30 -0.54
N PHE A 311 2.15 19.81 -0.93
CA PHE A 311 0.99 20.65 -1.28
C PHE A 311 -0.30 19.94 -0.90
N TYR A 312 -1.37 20.72 -0.73
CA TYR A 312 -2.70 20.22 -0.43
C TYR A 312 -3.70 20.92 -1.34
N ILE A 313 -4.67 20.15 -1.84
CA ILE A 313 -5.81 20.63 -2.63
C ILE A 313 -7.05 20.16 -1.88
N ASP A 314 -7.81 21.11 -1.35
CA ASP A 314 -9.09 20.89 -0.69
C ASP A 314 -10.10 21.82 -1.35
N LYS A 315 -10.83 21.28 -2.33
CA LYS A 315 -11.70 22.04 -3.21
C LYS A 315 -12.95 21.21 -3.51
N ILE A 316 -14.10 21.80 -3.21
CA ILE A 316 -15.40 21.32 -3.68
C ILE A 316 -15.60 21.89 -5.09
N ILE A 317 -15.93 21.02 -6.04
CA ILE A 317 -16.18 21.39 -7.43
C ILE A 317 -17.69 21.56 -7.61
N GLN A 318 -18.07 22.61 -8.33
CA GLN A 318 -19.44 22.85 -8.73
C GLN A 318 -19.52 22.75 -10.25
N ASP A 319 -20.19 21.71 -10.76
CA ASP A 319 -20.37 21.52 -12.20
C ASP A 319 -21.85 21.25 -12.49
N TYR A 320 -22.39 22.04 -13.43
CA TYR A 320 -23.79 22.03 -13.85
C TYR A 320 -24.11 20.93 -14.89
N PHE A 321 -23.11 20.31 -15.52
CA PHE A 321 -23.28 19.30 -16.56
C PHE A 321 -22.78 17.92 -16.08
N SER A 322 -23.53 17.35 -15.13
CA SER A 322 -23.14 16.30 -14.18
C SER A 322 -22.81 14.88 -14.68
N SER A 323 -22.32 14.66 -15.92
CA SER A 323 -21.96 13.29 -16.37
C SER A 323 -20.53 13.08 -16.88
N ASP A 324 -19.70 14.11 -16.98
CA ASP A 324 -18.38 14.00 -17.63
C ASP A 324 -17.23 14.69 -16.88
N LEU A 325 -17.38 15.02 -15.58
CA LEU A 325 -16.34 15.69 -14.80
C LEU A 325 -15.01 14.92 -14.83
N GLU A 326 -14.02 15.49 -15.51
CA GLU A 326 -12.65 14.98 -15.61
C GLU A 326 -11.72 15.98 -14.93
N LEU A 327 -11.13 15.59 -13.79
CA LEU A 327 -10.20 16.45 -13.05
C LEU A 327 -8.75 16.04 -13.32
N VAL A 328 -7.85 17.03 -13.47
CA VAL A 328 -6.41 16.81 -13.67
C VAL A 328 -5.61 17.76 -12.78
N ILE A 329 -4.67 17.21 -12.01
CA ILE A 329 -3.66 18.00 -11.31
C ILE A 329 -2.49 18.26 -12.25
N LYS A 330 -2.15 19.52 -12.50
CA LYS A 330 -1.00 19.93 -13.30
C LYS A 330 0.07 20.55 -12.43
N ILE A 331 1.28 20.02 -12.49
CA ILE A 331 2.45 20.51 -11.75
C ILE A 331 3.42 21.15 -12.74
N PHE A 332 3.52 22.48 -12.71
CA PHE A 332 4.40 23.26 -13.57
C PHE A 332 5.74 23.48 -12.87
N HIS A 333 6.83 23.07 -13.52
CA HIS A 333 8.15 23.13 -12.91
C HIS A 333 9.27 23.47 -13.91
N GLN A 334 10.39 23.94 -13.36
CA GLN A 334 11.64 24.20 -14.09
C GLN A 334 12.79 23.29 -13.66
N CYS A 335 12.49 22.16 -13.00
CA CYS A 335 13.51 21.15 -12.65
C CYS A 335 14.38 20.78 -13.86
N ASN A 336 15.70 20.94 -13.72
CA ASN A 336 16.69 20.68 -14.76
C ASN A 336 16.45 21.45 -16.08
N ILE A 337 15.72 22.57 -16.03
CA ILE A 337 15.58 23.52 -17.13
C ILE A 337 16.53 24.70 -16.88
N LYS A 338 17.24 25.15 -17.92
CA LYS A 338 18.12 26.33 -17.84
C LYS A 338 17.28 27.61 -17.74
N ASP A 339 17.71 28.58 -16.91
CA ASP A 339 17.03 29.85 -16.62
C ASP A 339 16.58 30.66 -17.85
N THR A 340 17.13 30.41 -19.04
CA THR A 340 16.77 31.09 -20.29
C THR A 340 15.49 30.57 -20.95
N ASN A 341 14.88 29.50 -20.45
CA ASN A 341 13.68 28.92 -21.06
C ASN A 341 12.40 29.48 -20.40
N LEU A 342 11.55 30.13 -21.20
CA LEU A 342 10.24 30.64 -20.77
C LEU A 342 9.22 29.52 -20.53
N CYS A 343 9.51 28.29 -20.99
CA CYS A 343 8.62 27.16 -20.89
C CYS A 343 8.84 26.37 -19.59
N TYR A 344 7.73 25.95 -19.01
CA TYR A 344 7.67 25.02 -17.90
C TYR A 344 7.49 23.61 -18.43
N LYS A 345 8.11 22.63 -17.79
CA LYS A 345 7.64 21.24 -17.89
C LYS A 345 6.37 21.12 -17.06
N VAL A 346 5.45 20.27 -17.50
CA VAL A 346 4.17 20.04 -16.81
C VAL A 346 4.02 18.56 -16.56
N VAL A 347 3.83 18.15 -15.32
CA VAL A 347 3.38 16.80 -14.99
C VAL A 347 1.86 16.85 -14.84
N GLU A 348 1.14 16.10 -15.66
CA GLU A 348 -0.32 15.99 -15.57
C GLU A 348 -0.70 14.69 -14.86
N ILE A 349 -1.55 14.77 -13.85
CA ILE A 349 -2.00 13.63 -13.06
C ILE A 349 -3.53 13.63 -13.07
N PRO A 350 -4.17 12.68 -13.79
CA PRO A 350 -5.62 12.57 -13.74
C PRO A 350 -6.08 12.18 -12.33
N VAL A 351 -7.12 12.85 -11.83
CA VAL A 351 -7.76 12.52 -10.55
C VAL A 351 -8.89 11.53 -10.85
N PRO A 352 -8.80 10.27 -10.39
CA PRO A 352 -9.86 9.30 -10.65
C PRO A 352 -11.18 9.72 -9.99
N THR A 353 -12.29 9.46 -10.66
CA THR A 353 -13.65 9.80 -10.19
C THR A 353 -13.99 9.16 -8.84
N THR A 354 -13.32 8.10 -8.44
CA THR A 354 -13.48 7.48 -7.12
C THR A 354 -12.99 8.35 -5.96
N PHE A 355 -12.20 9.39 -6.24
CA PHE A 355 -11.64 10.33 -5.26
C PHE A 355 -12.46 11.62 -5.11
N PHE A 356 -13.67 11.64 -5.64
CA PHE A 356 -14.67 12.66 -5.33
C PHE A 356 -16.07 12.03 -5.36
N GLU A 357 -16.96 12.48 -4.50
CA GLU A 357 -18.35 12.02 -4.46
C GLU A 357 -19.26 13.06 -5.09
N TYR A 358 -20.10 12.61 -6.01
CA TYR A 358 -21.24 13.39 -6.45
C TYR A 358 -22.32 13.37 -5.36
N ASN A 359 -22.68 14.55 -4.86
CA ASN A 359 -23.76 14.68 -3.90
C ASN A 359 -25.10 14.75 -4.63
N GLU A 360 -25.82 13.63 -4.70
CA GLU A 360 -27.17 13.55 -5.29
C GLU A 360 -28.19 14.50 -4.65
N SER A 361 -27.96 14.97 -3.41
CA SER A 361 -28.91 15.86 -2.73
C SER A 361 -28.79 17.32 -3.15
N ASP A 362 -27.69 17.72 -3.78
CA ASP A 362 -27.42 19.09 -4.22
C ASP A 362 -27.20 19.19 -5.74
N ASP A 363 -27.41 18.09 -6.47
CA ASP A 363 -27.34 17.88 -7.94
C ASP A 363 -26.13 18.47 -8.73
N GLU A 364 -25.21 19.15 -8.05
CA GLU A 364 -24.23 20.03 -8.69
C GLU A 364 -22.91 20.10 -7.91
N THR A 365 -22.74 19.32 -6.83
CA THR A 365 -21.53 19.38 -5.98
C THR A 365 -20.76 18.06 -5.95
N TYR A 366 -19.44 18.18 -6.16
CA TYR A 366 -18.51 17.08 -6.02
C TYR A 366 -17.58 17.33 -4.83
N THR A 367 -17.71 16.51 -3.79
CA THR A 367 -16.88 16.62 -2.58
C THR A 367 -15.63 15.76 -2.70
N PRO A 368 -14.43 16.30 -2.42
CA PRO A 368 -13.18 15.53 -2.53
C PRO A 368 -13.10 14.42 -1.47
N ARG A 369 -12.50 13.29 -1.85
CA ARG A 369 -12.01 12.25 -0.94
C ARG A 369 -10.49 12.29 -0.90
N ALA A 370 -9.90 11.73 0.15
CA ALA A 370 -8.44 11.71 0.32
C ALA A 370 -7.75 10.95 -0.83
N TYR A 371 -6.96 11.67 -1.64
CA TYR A 371 -6.10 11.10 -2.67
C TYR A 371 -4.64 11.46 -2.40
N ASN A 372 -3.84 10.45 -2.02
CA ASN A 372 -2.41 10.64 -1.78
C ASN A 372 -1.61 10.28 -3.05
N LEU A 373 -0.93 11.28 -3.61
CA LEU A 373 -0.12 11.13 -4.82
C LEU A 373 1.28 10.54 -4.57
N GLY A 374 1.70 10.42 -3.31
CA GLY A 374 3.04 10.03 -2.94
C GLY A 374 4.09 11.06 -3.37
N THR A 375 5.32 10.61 -3.59
CA THR A 375 6.42 11.47 -4.01
C THR A 375 6.47 11.58 -5.53
N ILE A 376 6.43 12.81 -6.03
CA ILE A 376 6.49 13.13 -7.46
C ILE A 376 7.88 13.66 -7.78
N GLU A 377 8.70 12.82 -8.40
CA GLU A 377 10.05 13.19 -8.81
C GLU A 377 10.06 13.80 -10.22
N LEU A 378 10.30 15.11 -10.29
CA LEU A 378 10.19 15.97 -11.47
C LEU A 378 11.32 15.81 -12.49
N ASP A 379 12.48 15.29 -12.08
CA ASP A 379 13.63 15.08 -12.96
C ASP A 379 13.48 13.84 -13.87
N THR A 380 12.52 12.97 -13.55
CA THR A 380 12.23 11.78 -14.33
C THR A 380 11.48 12.11 -15.62
N ASN A 381 11.70 11.30 -16.67
CA ASN A 381 10.82 11.30 -17.85
C ASN A 381 9.48 10.68 -17.43
N HIS A 382 8.67 11.43 -16.69
CA HIS A 382 7.34 11.00 -16.33
C HIS A 382 6.54 10.78 -17.62
N PRO A 383 5.79 9.66 -17.78
CA PRO A 383 5.04 9.39 -19.01
C PRO A 383 3.97 10.46 -19.31
N LEU A 384 3.56 11.21 -18.28
CA LEU A 384 2.60 12.32 -18.36
C LEU A 384 3.28 13.70 -18.36
N GLN A 385 4.55 13.78 -18.79
CA GLN A 385 5.29 15.05 -18.84
C GLN A 385 5.09 15.76 -20.19
N GLY A 386 4.60 17.00 -20.14
CA GLY A 386 4.45 17.92 -21.26
C GLY A 386 5.31 19.18 -21.11
N ILE A 387 5.14 20.14 -22.04
CA ILE A 387 5.78 21.46 -22.00
C ILE A 387 4.71 22.53 -22.19
N SER A 388 4.69 23.54 -21.32
CA SER A 388 3.83 24.72 -21.44
C SER A 388 4.67 26.00 -21.46
N CYS A 389 4.58 26.75 -22.55
CA CYS A 389 5.24 28.05 -22.72
C CYS A 389 4.30 29.25 -22.49
N SER A 390 2.99 29.00 -22.35
CA SER A 390 1.97 30.02 -22.10
C SER A 390 1.73 30.28 -20.61
N HIS A 391 2.28 29.44 -19.72
CA HIS A 391 2.07 29.52 -18.27
C HIS A 391 2.42 30.90 -17.67
N LEU A 392 3.46 31.57 -18.20
CA LEU A 392 3.80 32.94 -17.80
C LEU A 392 2.68 33.95 -18.10
N LEU A 393 1.87 33.77 -19.15
CA LEU A 393 0.84 34.75 -19.51
C LEU A 393 -0.27 34.83 -18.45
N GLY A 394 -0.58 33.74 -17.74
CA GLY A 394 -1.58 33.75 -16.66
C GLY A 394 -1.05 34.30 -15.33
N SER A 395 0.15 33.88 -14.90
CA SER A 395 0.72 34.31 -13.62
C SER A 395 1.28 35.73 -13.64
N THR A 396 1.77 36.20 -14.79
CA THR A 396 2.29 37.57 -14.91
C THR A 396 1.14 38.59 -14.96
N ILE A 397 -0.02 38.26 -15.55
CA ILE A 397 -1.20 39.12 -15.49
C ILE A 397 -1.69 39.24 -14.04
N ASN A 398 -1.78 38.14 -13.28
CA ASN A 398 -2.16 38.22 -11.87
C ASN A 398 -1.13 38.96 -11.01
N ARG A 399 0.18 38.80 -11.26
CA ARG A 399 1.21 39.60 -10.57
C ARG A 399 1.15 41.09 -10.91
N TYR A 400 0.84 41.46 -12.14
CA TYR A 400 0.66 42.88 -12.51
C TYR A 400 -0.66 43.45 -11.99
N ILE A 401 -1.71 42.64 -11.85
CA ILE A 401 -2.98 43.05 -11.22
C ILE A 401 -2.77 43.24 -9.71
N ASP A 402 -2.05 42.34 -9.02
CA ASP A 402 -1.71 42.50 -7.59
C ASP A 402 -0.71 43.61 -7.32
N PHE A 403 0.23 43.85 -8.24
CA PHE A 403 1.13 44.98 -8.15
C PHE A 403 0.38 46.29 -8.45
N GLY A 404 -0.54 46.28 -9.42
CA GLY A 404 -1.37 47.42 -9.77
C GLY A 404 -2.39 47.81 -8.71
N SER A 405 -3.00 46.82 -8.03
CA SER A 405 -3.97 47.07 -6.95
C SER A 405 -3.33 47.71 -5.71
N LYS A 406 -2.04 47.48 -5.46
CA LYS A 406 -1.27 48.18 -4.41
C LYS A 406 -0.99 49.65 -4.70
N PHE A 407 -1.18 50.13 -5.93
CA PHE A 407 -1.03 51.55 -6.28
C PHE A 407 -2.37 52.28 -6.45
N PHE A 408 -3.50 51.58 -6.30
CA PHE A 408 -4.84 52.17 -6.30
C PHE A 408 -5.59 51.82 -5.01
N THR A 409 -5.10 52.35 -3.90
CA THR A 409 -5.88 52.65 -2.69
C THR A 409 -5.59 54.06 -2.23
#